data_AF-A0A7Y0S5V8-F1
#
_entry.id   AF-A0A7Y0S5V8-F1
#
_cell.length_a   1.000
_cell.length_b   1.000
_cell.length_c   1.000
_cell.angle_alpha   90.00
_cell.angle_beta   90.00
_cell.angle_gamma   90.00
#
_symmetry.space_group_name_H-M   'P 1'
#
loop_
_entity.id
_entity.type
_entity.pdbx_description
1 polymer ?
#
loop_
_entity_poly.entity_id
_entity_poly.type
_entity_poly.pdbx_seq_one_letter_code
_entity_poly.pdbx_strand_id
1 'polypeptide(L)' 'SASPCARRIKRLEQEGVISGYRAIVSRDTVGIAMTVFVEVSLNNHQASSIDEFEHAVVEMDEVISCHVVSGAYDYLL' A
#
# COMPACT_ATOMS: atom_id res chain seq x y z
N SER A 1 10.60 30.35 18.60
CA SER A 1 10.27 29.15 19.40
C SER A 1 9.30 28.30 18.59
N ALA A 2 9.50 26.98 18.50
CA ALA A 2 8.48 26.11 17.91
C ALA A 2 7.25 26.09 18.83
N SER A 3 6.05 26.31 18.28
CA SER A 3 4.82 26.30 19.06
C SER A 3 4.61 24.94 19.75
N PRO A 4 3.83 24.88 20.84
CA PRO A 4 3.45 23.60 21.44
C PRO A 4 2.85 22.60 20.45
N CYS A 5 2.13 23.10 19.43
CA CYS A 5 1.57 22.29 18.34
C CYS A 5 2.67 21.66 17.46
N ALA A 6 3.65 22.45 17.01
CA ALA A 6 4.74 21.96 16.17
C ALA A 6 5.58 20.86 16.85
N ARG A 7 5.80 20.97 18.17
CA ARG A 7 6.47 19.90 18.94
C ARG A 7 5.64 18.62 19.00
N ARG A 8 4.32 18.72 19.11
CA ARG A 8 3.43 17.55 19.13
C ARG A 8 3.43 16.83 17.78
N ILE A 9 3.36 17.57 16.67
CA ILE A 9 3.43 16.97 15.32
C ILE A 9 4.75 16.21 15.14
N LYS A 10 5.89 16.86 15.44
CA LYS A 10 7.20 16.22 15.34
C LYS A 10 7.29 14.93 16.16
N ARG A 11 6.70 14.93 17.37
CA ARG A 11 6.67 13.74 18.21
C ARG A 11 5.82 12.62 17.58
N LEU A 12 4.67 12.94 17.00
CA LEU A 12 3.81 11.95 16.32
C LEU A 12 4.48 11.37 15.07
N GLU A 13 5.25 12.18 14.33
CA GLU A 13 6.07 11.71 13.21
C GLU A 13 7.18 10.76 13.69
N GLN A 14 7.90 11.13 14.77
CA GLN A 14 8.96 10.30 15.35
C GLN A 14 8.46 8.99 15.96
N GLU A 15 7.27 9.01 16.56
CA GLU A 15 6.60 7.82 17.10
C GLU A 15 5.96 6.96 16.01
N GLY A 16 6.00 7.38 14.73
CA GLY A 16 5.39 6.65 13.60
C GLY A 16 3.86 6.71 13.56
N VAL A 17 3.23 7.48 14.45
CA VAL A 17 1.77 7.70 14.44
C VAL A 17 1.35 8.45 13.18
N ILE A 18 2.17 9.39 12.72
CA ILE A 18 2.07 9.98 11.39
C ILE A 18 3.08 9.27 10.49
N SER A 19 2.60 8.43 9.58
CA SER A 19 3.44 7.67 8.65
C SER A 19 3.98 8.50 7.49
N GLY A 20 3.36 9.65 7.20
CA GLY A 20 3.81 10.58 6.17
C GLY A 20 2.70 11.48 5.67
N TYR A 21 3.00 12.27 4.65
CA TYR A 21 2.08 13.20 4.02
C TYR A 21 2.07 12.96 2.51
N ARG A 22 0.88 12.91 1.90
CA ARG A 22 0.73 12.77 0.45
C ARG A 22 -0.42 13.63 -0.07
N ALA A 23 -0.30 14.09 -1.31
CA ALA A 23 -1.42 14.66 -2.03
C ALA A 23 -2.38 13.54 -2.47
N ILE A 24 -3.68 13.83 -2.44
CA ILE A 24 -4.71 12.94 -3.01
C ILE A 24 -5.19 13.60 -4.29
N VAL A 25 -5.03 12.89 -5.42
CA VAL A 25 -5.39 13.39 -6.75
C VAL A 25 -6.71 12.77 -7.22
N SER A 26 -7.45 13.50 -8.06
CA SER A 26 -8.68 12.99 -8.68
C SER A 26 -8.33 12.04 -9.82
N ARG A 27 -8.78 10.78 -9.73
CA ARG A 27 -8.55 9.73 -10.73
C ARG A 27 -9.05 10.12 -12.13
N ASP A 28 -10.25 10.70 -12.19
CA ASP A 28 -10.86 11.15 -13.45
C ASP A 28 -10.00 12.21 -14.15
N THR A 29 -9.44 13.16 -13.39
CA THR A 29 -8.63 14.25 -13.96
C THR A 29 -7.27 13.80 -14.47
N VAL A 30 -6.77 12.66 -14.01
CA VAL A 30 -5.48 12.10 -14.42
C VAL A 30 -5.63 10.92 -15.39
N GLY A 31 -6.84 10.67 -15.90
CA GLY A 31 -7.09 9.65 -16.92
C GLY A 31 -7.18 8.21 -16.39
N ILE A 32 -7.35 8.01 -15.09
CA ILE A 32 -7.56 6.69 -14.48
C ILE A 32 -9.06 6.43 -14.37
N ALA A 33 -9.63 5.79 -15.39
CA ALA A 33 -11.08 5.65 -15.53
C ALA A 33 -11.70 4.44 -14.80
N MET A 34 -10.89 3.46 -14.40
CA MET A 34 -11.37 2.21 -13.82
C MET A 34 -10.47 1.76 -12.67
N THR A 35 -11.08 1.06 -11.72
CA THR A 35 -10.39 0.33 -10.65
C THR A 35 -10.82 -1.13 -10.72
N VAL A 36 -9.86 -2.04 -10.63
CA VAL A 36 -10.09 -3.49 -10.66
C VAL A 36 -9.61 -4.06 -9.33
N PHE A 37 -10.35 -5.04 -8.81
CA PHE A 37 -9.94 -5.85 -7.69
C PHE A 37 -9.53 -7.22 -8.21
N VAL A 38 -8.36 -7.69 -7.81
CA VAL A 38 -7.80 -8.97 -8.30
C VAL A 38 -7.58 -9.91 -7.14
N GLU A 39 -8.23 -11.07 -7.20
CA GLU A 39 -8.01 -12.19 -6.28
C GLU A 39 -6.90 -13.09 -6.83
N VAL A 40 -5.84 -13.32 -6.05
CA VAL A 40 -4.69 -14.12 -6.47
C VAL A 40 -4.52 -15.33 -5.57
N SER A 41 -4.41 -16.51 -6.19
CA SER A 41 -3.98 -17.76 -5.54
C SER A 41 -2.64 -18.19 -6.10
N LEU A 42 -1.67 -18.44 -5.22
CA LEU A 42 -0.38 -18.98 -5.61
C LEU A 42 -0.46 -20.50 -5.73
N ASN A 43 0.15 -21.04 -6.78
CA ASN A 43 0.24 -22.50 -6.94
C ASN A 43 1.33 -23.13 -6.04
N ASN A 44 2.27 -22.30 -5.54
CA ASN A 44 3.39 -22.71 -4.70
C ASN A 44 3.57 -21.72 -3.56
N HIS A 45 3.43 -22.20 -2.31
CA HIS A 45 3.53 -21.39 -1.09
C HIS A 45 4.91 -21.49 -0.41
N GLN A 46 5.95 -21.83 -1.17
CA GLN A 46 7.32 -21.73 -0.67
C GLN A 46 7.69 -20.26 -0.47
N ALA A 47 8.48 -19.98 0.57
CA ALA A 47 8.88 -18.61 0.92
C ALA A 47 9.49 -17.86 -0.27
N SER A 48 10.33 -18.51 -1.08
CA SER A 48 10.94 -17.88 -2.26
C SER A 48 9.91 -17.48 -3.32
N SER A 49 8.86 -18.28 -3.54
CA SER A 49 7.81 -17.94 -4.51
C SER A 49 6.89 -16.82 -4.01
N ILE A 50 6.69 -16.73 -2.69
CA ILE A 50 5.98 -15.61 -2.06
C ILE A 50 6.79 -14.32 -2.22
N ASP A 51 8.08 -14.36 -1.87
CA ASP A 51 8.97 -13.20 -1.98
C ASP A 51 9.07 -12.69 -3.42
N GLU A 52 9.19 -13.60 -4.41
CA GLU A 52 9.19 -13.26 -5.84
C GLU A 52 7.88 -12.59 -6.27
N PHE A 53 6.74 -13.10 -5.82
CA PHE A 53 5.43 -12.51 -6.12
C PHE A 53 5.28 -11.12 -5.50
N GLU A 54 5.57 -10.97 -4.20
CA GLU A 54 5.43 -9.70 -3.51
C GLU A 54 6.36 -8.64 -4.09
N HIS A 55 7.58 -9.02 -4.46
CA HIS A 55 8.51 -8.11 -5.12
C HIS A 55 7.98 -7.64 -6.48
N ALA A 56 7.50 -8.56 -7.32
CA ALA A 56 6.93 -8.21 -8.61
C ALA A 56 5.71 -7.29 -8.47
N VAL A 57 4.85 -7.52 -7.47
CA VAL A 57 3.67 -6.67 -7.21
C VAL A 57 4.07 -5.26 -6.78
N VAL A 58 5.09 -5.11 -5.95
CA VAL A 58 5.57 -3.79 -5.50
C VAL A 58 6.16 -2.96 -6.64
N GLU A 59 6.70 -3.60 -7.68
CA GLU A 59 7.25 -2.91 -8.86
C GLU A 59 6.17 -2.50 -9.88
N MET A 60 4.93 -2.96 -9.74
CA MET A 60 3.82 -2.60 -10.63
C MET A 60 3.17 -1.29 -10.17
N ASP A 61 3.43 -0.20 -10.87
CA ASP A 61 2.86 1.12 -10.59
C ASP A 61 1.31 1.13 -10.61
N GLU A 62 0.70 0.21 -11.36
CA GLU A 62 -0.75 0.04 -11.42
C GLU A 62 -1.35 -0.59 -10.15
N VAL A 63 -0.54 -1.29 -9.35
CA VAL A 63 -0.98 -1.92 -8.10
C VAL A 63 -0.84 -0.93 -6.95
N ILE A 64 -1.96 -0.32 -6.59
CA ILE A 64 -2.03 0.71 -5.54
C ILE A 64 -2.12 0.14 -4.12
N SER A 65 -2.50 -1.13 -3.99
CA SER A 65 -2.67 -1.85 -2.73
C SER A 65 -2.47 -3.35 -2.95
N CYS A 66 -1.94 -4.03 -1.95
CA CYS A 66 -1.83 -5.47 -1.92
C CYS A 66 -2.06 -5.94 -0.49
N HIS A 67 -2.98 -6.89 -0.31
CA HIS A 67 -3.36 -7.39 0.99
C HIS A 67 -3.32 -8.91 1.01
N VAL A 68 -2.60 -9.49 1.97
CA VAL A 68 -2.75 -10.90 2.31
C VAL A 68 -4.13 -11.07 2.99
N VAL A 69 -4.93 -12.01 2.49
CA VAL A 69 -6.28 -12.25 3.00
C VAL A 69 -6.42 -13.69 3.48
N SER A 70 -7.23 -13.89 4.52
CA SER A 70 -7.67 -15.23 4.90
C SER A 70 -8.86 -15.63 4.04
N GLY A 71 -8.81 -16.75 3.32
CA GLY A 71 -9.94 -17.19 2.50
C GLY A 71 -9.56 -18.20 1.43
N ALA A 72 -10.30 -18.17 0.32
CA ALA A 72 -10.06 -19.01 -0.86
C ALA A 72 -8.85 -18.56 -1.70
N TYR A 73 -8.38 -17.34 -1.47
CA TYR A 73 -7.28 -16.70 -2.18
C TYR A 73 -6.24 -16.21 -1.18
N ASP A 74 -5.00 -16.07 -1.65
CA ASP A 74 -3.88 -15.66 -0.81
C ASP A 74 -3.79 -14.12 -0.74
N TYR A 75 -4.08 -13.43 -1.85
CA TYR A 75 -3.99 -11.97 -1.95
C TYR A 75 -5.21 -11.32 -2.60
N LEU A 76 -5.48 -10.09 -2.20
CA LEU A 76 -6.37 -9.15 -2.86
C LEU A 76 -5.59 -7.88 -3.21
N LEU A 77 -5.56 -7.55 -4.51
CA LEU A 77 -4.99 -6.31 -5.05
C LEU A 77 -6.09 -5.26 -5.25
#